data_AF-A0A7C1BHB8-F1
#
_entry.id   AF-A0A7C1BHB8-F1
#
_cell.length_a   1.000
_cell.length_b   1.000
_cell.length_c   1.000
_cell.angle_alpha   90.00
_cell.angle_beta   90.00
_cell.angle_gamma   90.00
#
_symmetry.space_group_name_H-M   'P 1'
#
loop_
_entity.id
_entity.type
_entity.pdbx_description
1 polymer ?
#
loop_
_entity_poly.entity_id
_entity_poly.type
_entity_poly.pdbx_seq_one_letter_code
_entity_poly.pdbx_strand_id
1 'polypeptide(L)'
;MLLLTYILKLNDEWKSAEPRVLKVLSRGEDKEKVGDEINEKLYRARFEAKIEIIDPREGSIRDLIGSYSSKTDLVILGLPVPSPGTEEIVASRIRNLLSPLGTALLVRSVTQKEFFLEEG
;
A
#
# COMPACT_ATOMS: atom_id res chain seq x y z
N MET A 1 -3.98 -2.93 -6.12
CA MET A 1 -2.77 -3.44 -5.43
C MET A 1 -2.80 -4.95 -5.26
N LEU A 2 -3.83 -5.55 -4.64
CA LEU A 2 -3.93 -7.02 -4.47
C LEU A 2 -3.76 -7.82 -5.77
N LEU A 3 -4.34 -7.35 -6.88
CA LEU A 3 -4.16 -7.98 -8.20
C LEU A 3 -2.68 -8.03 -8.63
N LEU A 4 -1.92 -6.96 -8.41
CA LEU A 4 -0.49 -6.94 -8.74
C LEU A 4 0.28 -7.93 -7.90
N THR A 5 0.00 -8.00 -6.60
CA THR A 5 0.60 -8.99 -5.70
C THR A 5 0.26 -10.42 -6.13
N TYR A 6 -0.98 -10.67 -6.56
CA TYR A 6 -1.39 -11.97 -7.11
C TYR A 6 -0.63 -12.32 -8.38
N ILE A 7 -0.54 -11.39 -9.34
CA ILE A 7 0.20 -11.61 -10.60
C ILE A 7 1.68 -11.89 -10.32
N LEU A 8 2.30 -11.15 -9.39
CA LEU A 8 3.68 -11.40 -8.97
C LEU A 8 3.84 -12.84 -8.48
N LYS A 9 2.94 -13.32 -7.61
CA LYS A 9 2.99 -14.70 -7.10
C LYS A 9 2.82 -15.80 -8.15
N LEU A 10 2.35 -15.47 -9.36
CA LEU A 10 2.31 -16.43 -10.48
C LEU A 10 3.69 -16.67 -11.11
N ASN A 11 4.65 -15.77 -10.88
CA ASN A 11 6.04 -15.95 -11.28
C ASN A 11 6.76 -16.86 -10.26
N ASP A 12 7.54 -17.82 -10.76
CA ASP A 12 8.28 -18.78 -9.93
C ASP A 12 9.21 -18.10 -8.89
N GLU A 13 9.80 -16.95 -9.23
CA GLU A 13 10.68 -16.18 -8.31
C GLU A 13 9.93 -15.67 -7.07
N TRP A 14 8.62 -15.43 -7.19
CA TRP A 14 7.77 -14.86 -6.14
C TRP A 14 6.76 -15.87 -5.57
N LYS A 15 6.79 -17.12 -6.04
CA LYS A 15 5.83 -18.17 -5.64
C LYS A 15 5.82 -18.41 -4.12
N SER A 16 7.00 -18.37 -3.51
CA SER A 16 7.21 -18.54 -2.07
C SER A 16 7.07 -17.25 -1.25
N ALA A 17 6.78 -16.10 -1.88
CA ALA A 17 6.59 -14.86 -1.16
C ALA A 17 5.36 -14.94 -0.25
N GLU A 18 5.45 -14.31 0.92
CA GLU A 18 4.40 -14.26 1.94
C GLU A 18 3.75 -12.86 1.95
N PRO A 19 2.61 -12.66 1.28
CA PRO A 19 1.98 -11.35 1.21
C PRO A 19 1.50 -10.89 2.60
N ARG A 20 1.75 -9.62 2.91
CA ARG A 20 1.23 -8.95 4.10
C ARG A 20 0.44 -7.72 3.69
N VAL A 21 -0.74 -7.54 4.27
CA VAL A 21 -1.58 -6.35 4.12
C VAL A 21 -1.49 -5.56 5.42
N LEU A 22 -0.83 -4.40 5.35
CA LEU A 22 -0.68 -3.50 6.49
C LEU A 22 -1.68 -2.36 6.35
N LYS A 23 -2.44 -2.09 7.41
CA LYS A 23 -3.40 -0.98 7.48
C LYS A 23 -3.15 -0.20 8.77
N VAL A 24 -2.70 1.04 8.60
CA VAL A 24 -2.67 2.00 9.70
C VAL A 24 -4.07 2.55 9.91
N LEU A 25 -4.57 2.49 11.14
CA LEU A 25 -5.90 2.97 11.48
C LEU A 25 -5.98 4.50 11.42
N SER A 26 -7.13 4.99 10.99
CA SER A 26 -7.51 6.39 11.09
C SER A 26 -8.20 6.64 12.44
N ARG A 27 -8.29 7.91 12.83
CA ARG A 27 -8.96 8.29 14.09
C ARG A 27 -10.42 7.82 14.08
N GLY A 28 -10.78 7.00 15.07
CA GLY A 28 -12.14 6.48 15.23
C GLY A 28 -12.46 5.22 14.43
N GLU A 29 -11.50 4.68 13.66
CA GLU A 29 -11.66 3.34 13.09
C GLU A 29 -11.55 2.28 14.21
N ASP A 30 -12.43 1.28 14.16
CA ASP A 30 -12.39 0.12 15.03
C ASP A 30 -11.48 -0.97 14.43
N LYS A 31 -10.55 -1.48 15.24
CA LYS A 31 -9.53 -2.44 14.80
C LYS A 31 -10.14 -3.76 14.30
N GLU A 32 -11.11 -4.30 15.03
CA GLU A 32 -11.72 -5.59 14.72
C GLU A 32 -12.56 -5.48 13.45
N LYS A 33 -13.41 -4.45 13.39
CA LYS A 33 -14.24 -4.18 12.20
C LYS A 33 -13.40 -3.99 10.94
N VAL A 34 -12.33 -3.19 11.00
CA VAL A 34 -11.44 -2.99 9.84
C VAL A 34 -10.71 -4.28 9.46
N GLY A 35 -10.28 -5.08 10.45
CA GLY A 35 -9.68 -6.39 10.21
C GLY A 35 -10.61 -7.33 9.48
N ASP A 36 -11.87 -7.43 9.93
CA ASP A 36 -12.90 -8.27 9.33
C ASP A 36 -13.24 -7.84 7.90
N GLU A 37 -13.37 -6.53 7.65
CA GLU A 37 -13.63 -6.00 6.31
C GLU A 37 -12.49 -6.33 5.32
N ILE A 38 -11.24 -6.33 5.77
CA ILE A 38 -10.09 -6.71 4.94
C ILE A 38 -10.07 -8.23 4.73
N ASN A 39 -10.31 -9.02 5.79
CA ASN A 39 -10.40 -10.48 5.71
C ASN A 39 -11.48 -10.93 4.73
N GLU A 40 -12.67 -10.33 4.77
CA GLU A 40 -13.77 -10.67 3.87
C GLU A 40 -13.38 -10.42 2.40
N LYS A 41 -12.70 -9.30 2.12
CA LYS A 41 -12.22 -8.97 0.77
C LYS A 41 -11.17 -9.98 0.28
N LEU A 42 -10.22 -10.36 1.14
CA LEU A 42 -9.21 -11.36 0.80
C LEU A 42 -9.83 -12.75 0.58
N TYR A 43 -10.78 -13.14 1.43
CA TYR A 43 -11.54 -14.39 1.31
C TYR A 43 -12.29 -14.46 -0.02
N ARG A 44 -13.04 -13.41 -0.38
CA ARG A 44 -13.75 -13.33 -1.67
C ARG A 44 -12.80 -13.37 -2.86
N ALA A 45 -11.61 -12.79 -2.72
CA ALA A 45 -10.57 -12.82 -3.74
C ALA A 45 -9.79 -14.14 -3.79
N ARG A 46 -10.04 -15.08 -2.86
CA ARG A 46 -9.23 -16.30 -2.66
C ARG A 46 -7.73 -16.01 -2.57
N PHE A 47 -7.39 -14.90 -1.92
CA PHE A 47 -6.03 -14.42 -1.81
C PHE A 47 -5.55 -14.55 -0.37
N GLU A 48 -4.54 -15.38 -0.16
CA GLU A 48 -3.96 -15.60 1.17
C GLU A 48 -2.91 -14.52 1.47
N ALA A 49 -3.14 -13.76 2.54
CA ALA A 49 -2.20 -12.76 3.04
C ALA A 49 -2.37 -12.59 4.55
N LYS A 50 -1.27 -12.28 5.25
CA LYS A 50 -1.32 -11.90 6.66
C LYS A 50 -1.79 -10.46 6.79
N ILE A 51 -2.77 -10.20 7.65
CA ILE A 51 -3.24 -8.84 7.92
C ILE A 51 -2.54 -8.30 9.18
N GLU A 52 -2.05 -7.07 9.09
CA GLU A 52 -1.47 -6.32 10.21
C GLU A 52 -2.22 -4.99 10.34
N ILE A 53 -3.01 -4.85 11.41
CA ILE A 53 -3.70 -3.60 11.73
C ILE A 53 -2.89 -2.83 12.78
N ILE A 54 -2.44 -1.63 12.41
CA ILE A 54 -1.44 -0.85 13.14
C ILE A 54 -2.10 0.40 13.75
N ASP A 55 -1.84 0.66 15.02
CA ASP A 55 -2.33 1.88 15.69
C ASP A 55 -1.45 3.08 15.28
N PRO A 56 -2.03 4.19 14.77
CA PRO A 56 -1.25 5.37 14.38
C PRO A 56 -0.49 6.03 15.55
N ARG A 57 -0.81 5.69 16.81
CA ARG A 57 -0.10 6.18 18.00
C ARG A 57 1.24 5.50 18.23
N GLU A 58 1.51 4.38 17.56
CA GLU A 58 2.77 3.65 17.69
C GLU A 58 3.96 4.41 17.09
N GLY A 59 3.73 5.36 16.18
CA GLY A 59 4.79 6.20 15.62
C GLY A 59 4.35 7.02 14.41
N SER A 60 5.27 7.80 13.86
CA SER A 60 5.02 8.47 12.59
C SER A 60 4.87 7.45 11.47
N ILE A 61 4.12 7.78 10.41
CA ILE A 61 3.93 6.88 9.27
C ILE A 61 5.27 6.38 8.66
N ARG A 62 6.32 7.22 8.69
CA ARG A 62 7.66 6.85 8.22
C ARG A 62 8.27 5.78 9.12
N ASP A 63 8.16 5.95 10.43
CA ASP A 63 8.73 5.01 11.40
C ASP A 63 7.98 3.68 11.36
N LEU A 64 6.65 3.71 11.20
CA LEU A 64 5.83 2.51 11.01
C LEU A 64 6.23 1.76 9.73
N ILE A 65 6.35 2.44 8.60
CA ILE A 65 6.81 1.84 7.34
C ILE A 65 8.19 1.19 7.51
N GLY A 66 9.14 1.89 8.14
CA GLY A 66 10.47 1.33 8.40
C GLY A 66 10.43 0.10 9.32
N SER A 67 9.69 0.19 10.43
CA SER A 67 9.63 -0.88 11.44
C SER A 67 8.97 -2.15 10.91
N TYR A 68 7.95 -2.02 10.06
CA TYR A 68 7.19 -3.16 9.56
C TYR A 68 7.68 -3.71 8.21
N SER A 69 8.42 -2.92 7.42
CA SER A 69 8.70 -3.24 6.01
C SER A 69 10.15 -3.06 5.55
N SER A 70 11.07 -2.62 6.39
CA SER A 70 12.50 -2.42 6.01
C SER A 70 13.22 -3.69 5.53
N LYS A 71 12.77 -4.87 5.97
CA LYS A 71 13.34 -6.18 5.60
C LYS A 71 12.51 -6.94 4.56
N THR A 72 11.49 -6.31 3.99
CA THR A 72 10.63 -6.94 2.97
C THR A 72 11.26 -6.78 1.59
N ASP A 73 11.16 -7.79 0.74
CA ASP A 73 11.72 -7.78 -0.62
C ASP A 73 11.07 -6.73 -1.53
N LEU A 74 9.77 -6.46 -1.33
CA LEU A 74 9.00 -5.48 -2.08
C LEU A 74 7.89 -4.86 -1.23
N VAL A 75 7.79 -3.53 -1.25
CA VAL A 75 6.67 -2.79 -0.67
C VAL A 75 5.86 -2.13 -1.78
N ILE A 76 4.55 -2.37 -1.79
CA ILE A 76 3.62 -1.76 -2.76
C ILE A 76 2.82 -0.67 -2.05
N LEU A 77 2.92 0.58 -2.52
CA LEU A 77 2.26 1.74 -1.92
C LEU A 77 1.44 2.51 -2.94
N GLY A 78 0.42 3.21 -2.48
CA GLY A 78 -0.35 4.13 -3.31
C GLY A 78 0.50 5.35 -3.72
N LEU A 79 0.44 5.72 -5.01
CA LEU A 79 1.02 6.96 -5.51
C LEU A 79 -0.04 8.08 -5.45
N PRO A 80 0.10 9.09 -4.56
CA PRO A 80 -0.83 10.21 -4.51
C PRO A 80 -0.70 11.12 -5.73
N VAL A 81 -1.78 11.81 -6.06
CA VAL A 81 -1.81 12.86 -7.09
C VAL A 81 -1.63 14.21 -6.39
N PRO A 82 -0.58 14.97 -6.71
CA PRO A 82 -0.43 16.31 -6.15
C PRO A 82 -1.50 17.26 -6.72
N SER A 83 -1.96 18.20 -5.89
CA SER A 83 -2.66 19.38 -6.40
C SER A 83 -1.66 20.31 -7.10
N PRO A 84 -2.10 21.11 -8.09
CA PRO A 84 -1.22 22.08 -8.75
C PRO A 84 -0.48 22.96 -7.75
N GLY A 85 0.84 23.08 -7.90
CA GLY A 85 1.72 23.87 -7.03
C GLY A 85 2.16 23.15 -5.74
N THR A 86 1.76 21.89 -5.54
CA THR A 86 2.17 21.07 -4.38
C THR A 86 3.13 19.92 -4.75
N GLU A 87 3.55 19.86 -6.01
CA GLU A 87 4.31 18.75 -6.59
C GLU A 87 5.59 18.46 -5.81
N GLU A 88 6.39 19.50 -5.55
CA GLU A 88 7.66 19.34 -4.82
C GLU A 88 7.43 18.90 -3.36
N ILE A 89 6.37 19.40 -2.73
CA ILE A 89 6.00 19.01 -1.36
C ILE A 89 5.61 17.54 -1.32
N VAL A 90 4.79 17.08 -2.27
CA VAL A 90 4.36 15.68 -2.36
C VAL A 90 5.54 14.78 -2.70
N ALA A 91 6.41 15.18 -3.64
CA ALA A 91 7.62 14.44 -4.00
C ALA A 91 8.58 14.29 -2.81
N SER A 92 8.79 15.37 -2.04
CA SER A 92 9.60 15.33 -0.82
C SER A 92 9.00 14.40 0.25
N ARG A 93 7.67 14.45 0.46
CA ARG A 93 6.97 13.54 1.37
C ARG A 93 7.11 12.07 0.95
N ILE A 94 6.95 11.76 -0.33
CA ILE A 94 7.13 10.40 -0.86
C ILE A 94 8.58 9.93 -0.63
N ARG A 95 9.57 10.75 -0.99
CA ARG A 95 10.99 10.42 -0.76
C ARG A 95 11.28 10.12 0.71
N ASN A 96 10.74 10.94 1.62
CA ASN A 96 10.89 10.73 3.05
C ASN A 96 10.25 9.41 3.52
N LEU A 97 9.05 9.08 3.03
CA LEU A 97 8.35 7.82 3.35
C LEU A 97 9.08 6.58 2.83
N LEU A 98 9.71 6.69 1.66
CA LEU A 98 10.45 5.58 1.02
C LEU A 98 11.87 5.41 1.55
N SER A 99 12.44 6.42 2.22
CA SER A 99 13.81 6.39 2.73
C SER A 99 14.21 5.15 3.56
N PRO A 100 13.33 4.51 4.37
CA PRO A 100 13.72 3.32 5.13
C PRO A 100 13.51 1.99 4.37
N LEU A 101 13.08 2.04 3.11
CA LEU A 101 12.72 0.86 2.32
C LEU A 101 13.83 0.50 1.33
N GLY A 102 13.94 -0.80 1.01
CA GLY A 102 14.75 -1.30 -0.09
C GLY A 102 14.05 -1.06 -1.43
N THR A 103 13.24 -2.04 -1.87
CA THR A 103 12.49 -1.96 -3.13
C THR A 103 11.06 -1.52 -2.86
N ALA A 104 10.60 -0.47 -3.55
CA ALA A 104 9.23 0.01 -3.48
C ALA A 104 8.60 0.17 -4.87
N LEU A 105 7.36 -0.29 -5.01
CA LEU A 105 6.52 -0.06 -6.19
C LEU A 105 5.39 0.91 -5.82
N LEU A 106 5.44 2.11 -6.40
CA LEU A 106 4.37 3.11 -6.27
C LEU A 106 3.30 2.85 -7.32
N VAL A 107 2.05 2.73 -6.90
CA VAL A 107 0.92 2.35 -7.74
C VAL A 107 -0.19 3.37 -7.63
N ARG A 108 -0.63 3.89 -8.77
CA ARG A 108 -1.87 4.65 -8.89
C ARG A 108 -2.78 3.93 -9.87
N SER A 109 -4.05 3.78 -9.51
CA SER A 109 -5.08 3.44 -10.48
C SER A 109 -5.51 4.71 -11.20
N VAL A 110 -5.63 4.65 -12.52
CA VAL A 110 -6.31 5.69 -13.30
C VAL A 110 -7.82 5.50 -13.17
N THR A 111 -8.56 6.59 -13.02
CA THR A 111 -10.02 6.56 -13.12
C THR A 111 -10.43 6.58 -14.59
N GLN A 112 -11.62 6.04 -14.92
CA GLN A 112 -12.15 6.11 -16.29
C GLN A 112 -12.20 7.55 -16.82
N LYS A 113 -12.54 8.52 -15.96
CA LYS A 113 -12.64 9.93 -16.34
C LYS A 113 -11.29 10.50 -16.78
N GLU A 114 -10.20 10.10 -16.16
CA GLU A 114 -8.84 10.52 -16.56
C GLU A 114 -8.39 9.83 -17.85
N PHE A 115 -8.86 8.61 -18.13
CA PHE A 115 -8.49 7.85 -19.32
C PHE A 115 -9.05 8.45 -20.61
N PHE A 116 -10.18 9.15 -20.55
CA PHE A 116 -10.85 9.75 -21.72
C PHE A 116 -10.65 11.27 -21.86
N LEU A 117 -9.85 11.91 -20.98
CA LEU A 117 -9.59 13.35 -21.02
C LEU A 117 -8.32 13.75 -21.80
N GLU A 118 -7.62 12.79 -22.42
CA GLU A 118 -6.48 13.08 -23.31
C GLU A 118 -6.85 13.16 -24.80
N GLU A 119 -8.13 13.02 -25.18
CA GLU A 119 -8.62 13.18 -26.57
C GLU A 119 -9.48 14.44 -26.80
N GLY A 120 -9.25 15.53 -26.06
CA GLY A 120 -10.00 16.79 -26.19
C GLY A 120 -9.14 17.99 -26.56
#